data_AF-A0A8T4JK24-F1
#
_entry.id   AF-A0A8T4JK24-F1
#
_cell.length_a   1.000
_cell.length_b   1.000
_cell.length_c   1.000
_cell.angle_alpha   90.00
_cell.angle_beta   90.00
_cell.angle_gamma   90.00
#
_symmetry.space_group_name_H-M   'P 1'
#
loop_
_entity.id
_entity.type
_entity.pdbx_description
1 polymer ?
#
loop_
_entity_poly.entity_id
_entity_poly.type
_entity_poly.pdbx_seq_one_letter_code
_entity_poly.pdbx_strand_id
1 'polypeptide(L)' 'MKERASFTFDKETIEMLDELINSGKYRNKSHVVEDAVKKLFKESKEDEKK' A
#
# COMPACT_ATOMS: atom_id res chain seq x y z
N MET A 1 4.02 4.91 16.80
CA MET A 1 3.57 6.25 16.39
C MET A 1 3.33 6.22 14.89
N LYS A 2 2.30 6.89 14.38
CA LYS A 2 2.06 7.01 12.94
C LYS A 2 2.31 8.46 12.53
N GLU A 3 2.99 8.65 11.41
CA GLU A 3 3.22 9.97 10.82
C GLU A 3 2.30 10.15 9.62
N ARG A 4 1.90 11.41 9.35
CA ARG A 4 1.04 11.73 8.22
C ARG A 4 1.90 12.03 7.01
N ALA A 5 1.61 11.38 5.90
CA ALA A 5 2.20 11.67 4.60
C ALA A 5 1.09 11.93 3.57
N SER A 6 1.36 12.84 2.63
CA SER A 6 0.45 13.23 1.56
C SER A 6 1.05 12.82 0.23
N PHE A 7 0.27 12.09 -0.57
CA PHE A 7 0.68 11.62 -1.89
C PHE A 7 -0.45 11.85 -2.89
N THR A 8 -0.06 12.11 -4.13
CA THR A 8 -0.99 12.17 -5.26
C THR A 8 -0.94 10.84 -5.97
N PHE A 9 -2.11 10.27 -6.26
CA PHE A 9 -2.26 9.03 -6.99
C PHE A 9 -3.10 9.28 -8.23
N ASP A 10 -2.78 8.59 -9.31
CA ASP A 10 -3.62 8.57 -10.51
C ASP A 10 -4.97 7.91 -10.23
N LYS A 11 -5.95 8.25 -11.06
CA LYS A 11 -7.33 7.78 -10.90
C LYS A 11 -7.41 6.25 -10.86
N GLU A 12 -6.69 5.58 -11.74
CA GLU A 12 -6.64 4.12 -11.79
C GLU A 12 -6.14 3.51 -10.48
N THR A 13 -5.12 4.13 -9.86
CA THR A 13 -4.60 3.67 -8.56
C THR A 13 -5.63 3.86 -7.45
N ILE A 14 -6.38 4.97 -7.48
CA ILE A 14 -7.47 5.21 -6.53
C ILE A 14 -8.57 4.14 -6.66
N GLU A 15 -8.93 3.76 -7.88
CA GLU A 15 -9.94 2.71 -8.13
C GLU A 15 -9.47 1.36 -7.58
N MET A 16 -8.21 0.98 -7.83
CA MET A 16 -7.62 -0.23 -7.25
C MET A 16 -7.62 -0.21 -5.70
N LEU A 17 -7.31 0.94 -5.09
CA LEU A 17 -7.35 1.09 -3.63
C LEU A 17 -8.77 0.88 -3.08
N ASP A 18 -9.79 1.42 -3.75
CA ASP A 18 -11.19 1.26 -3.35
C ASP A 18 -11.67 -0.19 -3.51
N GLU A 19 -11.32 -0.88 -4.60
CA GLU A 19 -11.60 -2.32 -4.75
C GLU A 19 -10.98 -3.17 -3.65
N LEU A 20 -9.72 -2.88 -3.29
CA LEU A 20 -9.03 -3.58 -2.20
C LEU A 20 -9.70 -3.35 -0.85
N ILE A 21 -10.21 -2.15 -0.57
CA ILE A 21 -10.98 -1.88 0.66
C ILE A 21 -12.32 -2.62 0.63
N ASN A 22 -13.02 -2.59 -0.50
CA ASN A 22 -14.32 -3.25 -0.67
C ASN A 22 -14.23 -4.77 -0.56
N SER A 23 -13.07 -5.37 -0.83
CA SER A 23 -12.83 -6.81 -0.58
C SER A 23 -12.89 -7.20 0.91
N GLY A 24 -12.97 -6.24 1.84
CA GLY A 24 -12.99 -6.46 3.28
C GLY A 24 -11.62 -6.77 3.88
N LYS A 25 -10.56 -6.89 3.06
CA LYS A 25 -9.20 -7.19 3.50
C LYS A 25 -8.51 -5.99 4.17
N TYR A 26 -8.91 -4.76 3.84
CA TYR A 26 -8.30 -3.55 4.37
C TYR A 26 -9.33 -2.60 4.98
N ARG A 27 -8.93 -1.91 6.06
CA ARG A 27 -9.82 -1.01 6.82
C ARG A 27 -10.01 0.34 6.15
N ASN A 28 -9.01 0.82 5.41
CA ASN A 28 -8.98 2.11 4.73
C ASN A 28 -7.80 2.18 3.74
N LYS A 29 -7.73 3.27 2.96
CA LYS A 29 -6.66 3.51 1.96
C LYS A 29 -5.27 3.50 2.60
N SER A 30 -5.11 4.10 3.78
CA SER A 30 -3.83 4.11 4.50
C SER A 30 -3.34 2.71 4.84
N HIS A 31 -4.22 1.80 5.24
CA HIS A 31 -3.86 0.41 5.54
C HIS A 31 -3.36 -0.32 4.30
N VAL A 32 -3.96 -0.07 3.12
CA VAL A 32 -3.51 -0.65 1.84
C VAL A 32 -2.11 -0.15 1.51
N VAL A 33 -1.89 1.17 1.58
CA VAL A 33 -0.58 1.77 1.28
C VAL A 33 0.49 1.30 2.26
N GLU A 34 0.19 1.23 3.57
CA GLU A 34 1.12 0.69 4.57
C GLU A 34 1.53 -0.76 4.29
N ASP A 35 0.59 -1.62 3.87
CA ASP A 35 0.86 -3.02 3.54
C ASP A 35 1.68 -3.14 2.25
N ALA A 36 1.34 -2.37 1.21
CA ALA A 36 2.06 -2.34 -0.05
C ALA A 36 3.52 -1.92 0.13
N VAL A 37 3.77 -0.85 0.90
CA VAL A 37 5.14 -0.37 1.18
C VAL A 37 5.96 -1.42 1.92
N LYS A 38 5.36 -2.14 2.89
CA LYS A 38 6.04 -3.22 3.62
C LYS A 38 6.40 -4.39 2.71
N LYS A 39 5.50 -4.79 1.81
CA LYS A 39 5.74 -5.86 0.83
C LYS A 39 6.87 -5.49 -0.11
N LEU A 40 6.81 -4.30 -0.70
CA LEU A 40 7.84 -3.78 -1.59
C LEU A 40 9.22 -3.77 -0.90
N PHE A 41 9.29 -3.26 0.33
CA PHE A 41 10.54 -3.25 1.09
C PHE A 41 11.09 -4.66 1.39
N LYS A 42 10.19 -5.61 1.67
CA LYS A 42 10.55 -7.00 1.94
C LYS A 42 11.09 -7.67 0.67
N GLU A 43 10.44 -7.46 -0.46
CA GLU A 43 10.88 -7.95 -1.77
C GLU A 43 12.26 -7.37 -2.16
N SER A 44 12.48 -6.07 -1.99
CA SER A 44 13.79 -5.47 -2.26
C SER A 44 14.92 -6.08 -1.42
N LYS A 45 14.66 -6.44 -0.16
CA LYS A 45 15.66 -7.09 0.69
C LYS A 45 15.88 -8.57 0.40
N GLU A 46 14.90 -9.24 -0.19
CA GLU A 46 15.04 -10.63 -0.63
C GLU A 46 15.83 -10.71 -1.95
N ASP A 47 15.72 -9.70 -2.81
CA ASP A 47 16.52 -9.59 -4.03
C ASP A 47 18.01 -9.26 -3.76
N GLU A 48 18.31 -8.40 -2.78
CA GLU A 48 19.71 -8.09 -2.38
C GLU A 48 20.46 -9.26 -1.72
N LYS A 49 19.76 -10.35 -1.38
CA LYS A 49 20.36 -11.54 -0.74
C LYS A 49 20.56 -12.74 -1.69
N LYS A 50 20.17 -12.60 -2.96
CA LYS A 50 20.42 -13.60 -4.01
C LYS A 50 21.69 -13.25 -4.80
#